data_AF-A0A955DGZ6-F1
#
_entry.id   AF-A0A955DGZ6-F1
#
_cell.length_a   1.000
_cell.length_b   1.000
_cell.length_c   1.000
_cell.angle_alpha   90.00
_cell.angle_beta   90.00
_cell.angle_gamma   90.00
#
_symmetry.space_group_name_H-M   'P 1'
#
loop_
_entity.id
_entity.type
_entity.pdbx_description
1 polymer ?
#
loop_
_entity_poly.entity_id
_entity_poly.type
_entity_poly.pdbx_seq_one_letter_code
_entity_poly.pdbx_strand_id
1 'polypeptide(L)' 'AACCAVDFSVVARHLTTLARAGLVESRKEGRTVWTVARSDALVRRLRDLADAVEEWIRDDDGCGPGCCAAPGSGR' A
#
# COMPACT_ATOMS: atom_id res chain seq x y z
N ALA A 1 -24.48 -2.95 -10.96
CA ALA A 1 -23.10 -3.14 -10.46
C ALA A 1 -22.85 -2.11 -9.36
N ALA A 2 -22.92 -2.52 -8.09
CA ALA A 2 -22.68 -1.67 -6.93
C ALA A 2 -21.61 -2.35 -6.05
N CYS A 3 -20.40 -2.50 -6.58
CA CYS A 3 -19.32 -3.18 -5.86
C CYS A 3 -18.73 -2.27 -4.76
N CYS A 4 -18.84 -0.95 -4.89
CA CYS A 4 -18.34 0.00 -3.90
C CYS A 4 -19.22 1.26 -3.93
N ALA A 5 -19.73 1.71 -2.77
CA ALA A 5 -20.40 3.00 -2.63
C ALA A 5 -19.36 4.14 -2.64
N VAL A 6 -18.68 4.30 -3.78
CA VAL A 6 -17.58 5.24 -3.96
C VAL A 6 -17.85 6.05 -5.22
N ASP A 7 -17.73 7.38 -5.10
CA ASP A 7 -17.92 8.29 -6.22
C ASP A 7 -16.87 8.03 -7.32
N PHE A 8 -17.31 8.09 -8.58
CA PHE A 8 -16.44 7.82 -9.72
C PHE A 8 -15.25 8.78 -9.79
N SER A 9 -15.43 10.04 -9.38
CA SER A 9 -14.36 11.04 -9.34
C SER A 9 -13.26 10.65 -8.35
N VAL A 10 -13.64 10.04 -7.23
CA VAL A 10 -12.70 9.50 -6.24
C VAL A 10 -11.92 8.35 -6.88
N VAL A 11 -12.60 7.38 -7.50
CA VAL A 11 -11.94 6.26 -8.18
C VAL A 11 -10.98 6.74 -9.26
N ALA A 12 -11.40 7.67 -10.12
CA ALA A 12 -10.58 8.21 -11.20
C ALA A 12 -9.30 8.90 -10.67
N ARG A 13 -9.41 9.65 -9.57
CA ARG A 13 -8.25 10.29 -8.92
C ARG A 13 -7.26 9.24 -8.40
N HIS A 14 -7.76 8.19 -7.74
CA HIS A 14 -6.91 7.11 -7.22
C HIS A 14 -6.25 6.31 -8.35
N LEU A 15 -6.99 5.94 -9.40
CA LEU A 15 -6.43 5.25 -10.56
C LEU A 15 -5.35 6.08 -11.26
N THR A 16 -5.52 7.41 -11.31
CA THR A 16 -4.48 8.31 -11.84
C THR A 16 -3.21 8.28 -10.98
N THR A 17 -3.34 8.31 -9.66
CA THR A 17 -2.19 8.18 -8.75
C THR A 17 -1.50 6.82 -8.91
N LEU A 18 -2.27 5.74 -8.99
CA LEU A 18 -1.73 4.39 -9.16
C LEU A 18 -1.03 4.21 -10.51
N ALA A 19 -1.57 4.81 -11.58
CA ALA A 19 -0.93 4.81 -12.89
C ALA A 19 0.40 5.56 -12.87
N ARG A 20 0.48 6.70 -12.17
CA ARG A 20 1.74 7.45 -11.97
C ARG A 20 2.78 6.67 -11.17
N ALA A 21 2.35 5.86 -10.21
CA ALA A 21 3.21 4.94 -9.48
C ALA A 21 3.59 3.69 -10.32
N GLY A 22 3.10 3.58 -11.56
CA GLY A 22 3.30 2.45 -12.44
C GLY A 22 2.53 1.19 -12.01
N LEU A 23 1.61 1.25 -11.06
CA LEU A 23 0.92 0.05 -10.56
C LEU A 23 -0.22 -0.40 -11.48
N VAL A 24 -0.63 0.48 -12.39
CA VAL A 24 -1.81 0.33 -13.23
C VAL A 24 -1.49 0.86 -14.63
N GLU A 25 -1.94 0.13 -15.64
CA GLU A 25 -1.87 0.56 -17.04
C GLU A 25 -3.23 1.08 -17.47
N SER A 26 -3.24 2.24 -18.12
CA SER A 26 -4.45 2.84 -18.67
C SER A 26 -4.36 2.95 -20.18
N ARG A 27 -5.42 2.54 -20.87
CA ARG A 27 -5.54 2.63 -22.32
C ARG A 27 -6.85 3.33 -22.67
N LYS A 28 -6.77 4.41 -23.44
CA LYS A 28 -7.95 5.09 -23.97
C LYS A 28 -8.41 4.38 -25.25
N GLU A 29 -9.67 3.99 -25.30
CA GLU A 29 -10.30 3.38 -26.46
C GLU A 29 -11.61 4.12 -26.76
N GLY A 30 -11.59 4.92 -27.82
CA GLY A 30 -12.68 5.85 -28.14
C GLY A 30 -12.92 6.87 -27.01
N ARG A 31 -14.08 6.75 -26.35
CA ARG A 31 -14.49 7.63 -25.24
C ARG A 31 -14.29 6.99 -23.86
N THR A 32 -13.87 5.73 -23.82
CA THR A 32 -13.70 4.95 -22.60
C THR A 32 -12.23 4.85 -22.25
N VAL A 33 -11.89 4.99 -20.98
CA VAL A 33 -10.56 4.68 -20.46
C VAL A 33 -10.63 3.32 -19.80
N TRP A 34 -9.95 2.35 -20.40
CA TRP A 34 -9.74 1.04 -19.81
C TRP A 34 -8.54 1.08 -18.89
N THR A 35 -8.63 0.37 -17.78
CA THR A 35 -7.61 0.39 -16.74
C THR A 35 -7.37 -1.03 -16.25
N VAL A 36 -6.12 -1.49 -16.31
CA VAL A 36 -5.71 -2.84 -15.92
C VAL A 36 -4.65 -2.72 -14.84
N ALA A 37 -4.87 -3.38 -13.70
CA ALA A 37 -3.88 -3.44 -12.65
C ALA A 37 -2.78 -4.44 -13.02
N ARG A 38 -1.51 -4.08 -12.79
CA ARG A 38 -0.38 -5.02 -12.87
C ARG A 38 -0.33 -5.83 -11.57
N SER A 39 -1.31 -6.72 -11.43
CA SER A 39 -1.62 -7.42 -10.18
C SER A 39 -0.44 -8.27 -9.68
N ASP A 40 0.34 -8.86 -10.57
CA ASP A 40 1.53 -9.64 -10.22
C ASP A 40 2.61 -8.78 -9.54
N ALA A 41 2.94 -7.63 -10.13
CA ALA A 41 3.95 -6.72 -9.61
C ALA A 41 3.50 -6.05 -8.31
N LEU A 42 2.21 -5.70 -8.22
CA LEU A 42 1.63 -5.14 -7.01
C LEU A 42 1.63 -6.15 -5.86
N VAL A 43 1.18 -7.38 -6.11
CA VAL A 43 1.13 -8.44 -5.09
C VAL A 43 2.53 -8.76 -4.58
N ARG A 44 3.54 -8.82 -5.46
CA ARG A 44 4.94 -9.01 -5.05
C ARG A 44 5.39 -7.90 -4.11
N ARG A 45 5.24 -6.63 -4.49
CA ARG A 45 5.64 -5.49 -3.64
C ARG A 45 4.94 -5.47 -2.28
N LEU A 46 3.66 -5.83 -2.24
CA LEU A 46 2.92 -5.88 -0.97
C LEU A 46 3.39 -7.02 -0.07
N ARG A 47 3.78 -8.16 -0.65
CA ARG A 47 4.38 -9.27 0.09
C ARG A 47 5.76 -8.91 0.60
N ASP A 48 6.63 -8.36 -0.25
CA ASP A 48 7.96 -7.91 0.15
C ASP A 48 7.89 -6.90 1.31
N LEU A 49 6.90 -5.99 1.27
CA LEU A 49 6.64 -5.05 2.37
C LEU A 49 6.16 -5.75 3.64
N ALA A 50 5.26 -6.73 3.52
CA ALA A 50 4.79 -7.50 4.67
C ALA A 50 5.95 -8.29 5.32
N ASP A 51 6.78 -8.95 4.50
CA ASP A 51 7.93 -9.71 4.95
C ASP A 51 8.94 -8.81 5.69
N ALA A 52 9.21 -7.60 5.18
CA ALA A 52 10.08 -6.63 5.84
C ALA A 52 9.51 -6.11 7.17
N VAL A 53 8.19 -5.90 7.25
CA VAL A 53 7.54 -5.51 8.51
C VAL A 53 7.59 -6.66 9.53
N GLU A 54 7.43 -7.90 9.10
CA GLU A 54 7.54 -9.08 9.96
C GLU A 54 8.99 -9.30 10.45
N GLU A 55 10.00 -8.97 9.64
CA GLU A 55 11.40 -8.97 10.05
C GLU A 55 11.66 -7.97 11.18
N TRP A 56 11.14 -6.74 11.07
CA TRP A 56 11.28 -5.73 12.13
C TRP A 56 10.61 -6.16 13.45
N ILE A 57 9.46 -6.82 13.38
CA ILE A 57 8.77 -7.34 14.57
C ILE A 57 9.61 -8.45 15.22
N ARG A 58 10.19 -9.35 14.41
CA ARG A 58 11.02 -10.46 14.92
C ARG A 58 12.36 -9.99 15.50
N ASP A 59 12.91 -8.90 14.98
CA ASP A 59 14.10 -8.27 15.57
C ASP A 59 13.77 -7.58 16.92
N ASP A 60 12.53 -7.13 17.11
CA ASP A 60 12.03 -6.63 18.40
C ASP A 60 11.72 -7.77 19.41
N ASP A 61 11.47 -9.00 18.93
CA ASP A 61 11.41 -10.21 19.78
C ASP A 61 12.79 -10.59 20.38
N GLY A 62 13.87 -9.92 19.95
CA GLY A 62 15.18 -9.91 20.60
C GLY A 62 15.28 -8.96 21.79
N CYS A 63 14.21 -8.22 22.12
CA CYS A 63 14.14 -7.35 23.28
C CYS A 63 13.47 -8.08 24.44
N GLY A 64 14.26 -8.57 25.39
CA GLY A 64 13.76 -9.07 26.67
C GLY A 64 12.87 -8.03 27.38
N PRO A 65 11.98 -8.44 28.30
CA PRO A 65 11.02 -7.55 28.94
C PRO A 65 11.75 -6.49 29.77
N GLY A 66 11.93 -5.29 29.20
CA GLY A 66 12.62 -4.19 29.89
C GLY A 66 13.01 -2.97 29.06
N CYS A 67 12.90 -2.99 27.72
CA CYS A 67 13.44 -1.88 26.91
C CYS A 67 12.46 -0.74 26.60
N CYS A 68 11.18 -0.87 26.93
CA CYS A 68 10.26 0.26 27.04
C CYS A 68 10.37 0.95 28.42
N ALA A 69 11.59 1.17 28.90
CA ALA A 69 11.84 2.17 29.93
C ALA A 69 11.91 3.53 29.23
N ALA A 70 10.79 4.27 29.30
CA ALA A 70 10.69 5.64 28.81
C ALA A 70 11.91 6.48 29.28
N PRO A 71 12.51 7.34 28.43
CA PRO A 71 13.47 8.30 28.94
C PRO A 71 12.72 9.25 29.89
N GLY A 72 12.96 9.07 31.18
CA GLY A 72 12.49 9.98 32.22
C GLY A 72 12.95 11.39 31.88
N SER A 73 11.99 12.31 31.80
CA SER A 73 12.24 13.74 31.75
C SER A 73 13.00 14.16 33.01
N GLY A 74 14.32 14.27 32.88
CA GLY A 74 15.19 14.91 33.87
C GLY A 74 14.93 16.42 33.89
N ARG A 75 14.80 16.93 35.11
CA ARG A 75 14.46 18.30 35.50
C ARG A 75 15.66 19.23 35.40
#